data_AF-A0A1Y2PBE9-F1
#
_entry.id   AF-A0A1Y2PBE9-F1
#
_cell.length_a   1.000
_cell.length_b   1.000
_cell.length_c   1.000
_cell.angle_alpha   90.00
_cell.angle_beta   90.00
_cell.angle_gamma   90.00
#
_symmetry.space_group_name_H-M   'P 1'
#
loop_
_entity.id
_entity.type
_entity.pdbx_description
1 polymer ?
#
loop_
_entity_poly.entity_id
_entity_poly.type
_entity_poly.pdbx_seq_one_letter_code
_entity_poly.pdbx_strand_id
1 'polypeptide(L)'
;MDNSYKQEQSYIKAKKKVKGIKAFYIHLVVNIFSIAIIITVNLLFSPQYHWFWFAVIGIAVAQIIHGIVAFGFPNFGLNKDWEEQKIKELMNNKENFRQDGR
;
A
#
# COMPACT_ATOMS: atom_id res chain seq x y z
N MET A 1 -7.13 32.10 1.34
CA MET A 1 -7.68 30.88 0.72
C MET A 1 -6.61 29.80 0.60
N ASP A 2 -5.43 30.09 0.06
CA ASP A 2 -4.36 29.12 -0.23
C ASP A 2 -3.87 28.26 0.97
N ASN A 3 -3.86 28.84 2.19
CA ASN A 3 -3.39 28.13 3.39
C ASN A 3 -4.40 27.06 3.89
N SER A 4 -5.71 27.30 3.71
CA SER A 4 -6.76 26.36 4.11
C SER A 4 -6.74 25.11 3.21
N TYR A 5 -6.55 25.30 1.90
CA TYR A 5 -6.46 24.20 0.93
C TYR A 5 -5.23 23.31 1.19
N LYS A 6 -4.07 23.90 1.52
CA LYS A 6 -2.86 23.14 1.88
C LYS A 6 -3.04 22.33 3.17
N GLN A 7 -3.68 22.90 4.19
CA GLN A 7 -3.98 22.19 5.44
C GLN A 7 -4.94 21.01 5.21
N GLU A 8 -6.00 21.22 4.42
CA GLU A 8 -6.97 20.17 4.09
C GLU A 8 -6.32 19.01 3.31
N GLN A 9 -5.50 19.32 2.30
CA GLN A 9 -4.73 18.34 1.54
C GLN A 9 -3.79 17.51 2.44
N SER A 10 -3.04 18.17 3.33
CA SER A 10 -2.16 17.50 4.29
C SER A 10 -2.94 16.58 5.23
N TYR A 11 -4.07 17.05 5.75
CA TYR A 11 -4.96 16.27 6.60
C TYR A 11 -5.51 15.02 5.89
N ILE A 12 -5.97 15.16 4.64
CA ILE A 12 -6.46 14.04 3.83
C ILE A 12 -5.33 13.01 3.59
N LYS A 13 -4.11 13.48 3.29
CA LYS A 13 -2.93 12.61 3.11
C LYS A 13 -2.62 11.83 4.39
N ALA A 14 -2.58 12.50 5.54
CA ALA A 14 -2.34 11.87 6.84
C ALA A 14 -3.44 10.85 7.18
N LYS A 15 -4.71 11.20 6.99
CA LYS A 15 -5.86 10.30 7.22
C LYS A 15 -5.81 9.06 6.34
N LYS A 16 -5.40 9.20 5.07
CA LYS A 16 -5.23 8.07 4.15
C LYS A 16 -4.11 7.12 4.60
N LYS A 17 -2.97 7.65 5.08
CA LYS A 17 -1.88 6.84 5.65
C LYS A 17 -2.35 6.05 6.87
N VAL A 18 -3.02 6.70 7.83
CA VAL A 18 -3.54 6.04 9.03
C VAL A 18 -4.54 4.93 8.68
N LYS A 19 -5.42 5.19 7.70
CA LYS A 19 -6.37 4.17 7.22
C LYS A 19 -5.67 2.96 6.61
N GLY A 20 -4.62 3.18 5.81
CA GLY A 20 -3.82 2.09 5.21
C GLY A 20 -3.13 1.24 6.26
N ILE A 21 -2.48 1.87 7.24
CA ILE A 21 -1.83 1.18 8.36
C ILE A 21 -2.84 0.36 9.18
N LYS A 22 -4.01 0.93 9.50
CA LYS A 22 -5.08 0.19 10.19
C LYS A 22 -5.55 -1.04 9.41
N ALA A 23 -5.76 -0.90 8.10
CA ALA A 23 -6.19 -2.01 7.25
C ALA A 23 -5.14 -3.13 7.24
N PHE A 24 -3.86 -2.78 7.16
CA PHE A 24 -2.77 -3.75 7.24
C PHE A 24 -2.79 -4.54 8.56
N TYR A 25 -2.93 -3.89 9.71
CA TYR A 25 -2.98 -4.61 10.99
C TYR A 25 -4.16 -5.56 11.09
N ILE A 26 -5.32 -5.20 10.54
CA ILE A 26 -6.47 -6.11 10.48
C ILE A 26 -6.12 -7.34 9.65
N HIS A 27 -5.56 -7.16 8.46
CA HIS A 27 -5.12 -8.28 7.62
C HIS A 27 -4.00 -9.10 8.26
N LEU A 28 -3.10 -8.49 9.02
CA LEU A 28 -2.05 -9.19 9.77
C LEU A 28 -2.62 -10.15 10.79
N VAL A 29 -3.54 -9.66 11.63
CA VAL A 29 -4.18 -10.46 12.67
C VAL A 29 -4.98 -11.59 12.03
N VAL A 30 -5.83 -11.29 11.04
CA VAL A 30 -6.65 -12.30 10.34
C VAL A 30 -5.76 -13.38 9.73
N ASN A 31 -4.68 -13.01 9.05
CA ASN A 31 -3.79 -13.97 8.40
C ASN A 31 -3.05 -14.87 9.40
N ILE A 32 -2.66 -14.37 10.58
CA ILE A 32 -2.08 -15.20 11.64
C ILE A 32 -3.08 -16.28 12.09
N PHE A 33 -4.33 -15.90 12.34
CA PHE A 33 -5.38 -16.85 12.71
C PHE A 33 -5.68 -17.84 11.57
N SER A 34 -5.76 -17.36 10.33
CA SER A 34 -5.95 -18.24 9.16
C SER A 34 -4.83 -19.27 9.03
N ILE A 35 -3.56 -18.88 9.19
CA ILE A 35 -2.42 -19.79 9.16
C ILE A 35 -2.54 -20.85 10.26
N ALA A 36 -2.85 -20.44 11.50
CA ALA A 36 -3.04 -21.38 12.60
C ALA A 36 -4.15 -22.41 12.32
N ILE A 37 -5.28 -21.95 11.76
CA ILE A 37 -6.40 -22.83 11.38
C ILE A 37 -5.98 -23.79 10.27
N ILE A 38 -5.32 -23.30 9.22
CA ILE A 38 -4.90 -24.13 8.07
C ILE A 38 -3.92 -25.20 8.51
N ILE A 39 -2.94 -24.86 9.35
CA ILE A 39 -1.99 -25.83 9.91
C ILE A 39 -2.74 -26.86 10.75
N THR A 40 -3.64 -26.42 11.63
CA THR A 40 -4.43 -27.32 12.48
C THR A 40 -5.26 -28.29 11.63
N VAL A 41 -5.97 -27.81 10.62
CA VAL A 41 -6.77 -28.63 9.69
C VAL A 41 -5.87 -29.61 8.94
N ASN A 42 -4.72 -29.18 8.43
CA ASN A 42 -3.82 -30.08 7.73
C ASN A 42 -3.33 -31.22 8.64
N LEU A 43 -2.89 -30.91 9.86
CA LEU A 43 -2.39 -31.91 10.80
C LEU A 43 -3.48 -32.85 11.29
N LEU A 44 -4.74 -32.40 11.38
CA LEU A 44 -5.86 -33.24 11.79
C LEU A 44 -6.31 -34.21 10.68
N PHE A 45 -6.42 -33.74 9.44
CA PHE A 45 -7.01 -34.52 8.35
C PHE A 45 -5.97 -35.21 7.45
N SER A 46 -4.76 -34.66 7.33
CA SER A 46 -3.72 -35.19 6.47
C SER A 46 -2.31 -34.97 7.07
N PRO A 47 -2.03 -35.56 8.24
CA PRO A 47 -0.74 -35.36 8.93
C PRO A 47 0.47 -35.84 8.13
N GLN A 48 0.27 -36.75 7.16
CA GLN A 48 1.34 -37.30 6.31
C GLN A 48 1.66 -36.39 5.11
N TYR A 49 0.80 -35.41 4.78
CA TYR A 49 0.97 -34.55 3.63
C TYR A 49 0.72 -33.07 3.99
N HIS A 50 1.80 -32.34 4.17
CA HIS A 50 1.81 -30.95 4.63
C HIS A 50 1.50 -29.92 3.54
N TRP A 51 0.33 -30.04 2.90
CA TRP A 51 -0.11 -29.07 1.88
C TRP A 51 -0.27 -27.64 2.40
N PHE A 52 -0.33 -27.44 3.73
CA PHE A 52 -0.40 -26.10 4.33
C PHE A 52 0.74 -25.18 3.88
N TRP A 53 1.91 -25.71 3.49
CA TRP A 53 3.04 -24.89 3.02
C TRP A 53 2.66 -23.99 1.85
N PHE A 54 1.89 -24.50 0.89
CA PHE A 54 1.43 -23.71 -0.25
C PHE A 54 0.52 -22.55 0.17
N ALA A 55 -0.38 -22.82 1.11
CA ALA A 55 -1.30 -21.82 1.64
C ALA A 55 -0.57 -20.75 2.48
N VAL A 56 0.37 -21.17 3.34
CA VAL A 56 1.18 -20.26 4.15
C VAL A 56 2.03 -19.36 3.27
N ILE A 57 2.66 -19.89 2.22
CA ILE A 57 3.44 -19.09 1.27
C ILE A 57 2.55 -18.07 0.56
N GLY A 58 1.37 -18.48 0.06
CA GLY A 58 0.43 -17.57 -0.61
C GLY A 58 -0.02 -16.42 0.30
N ILE A 59 -0.39 -16.73 1.55
CA ILE A 59 -0.80 -15.74 2.55
C ILE A 59 0.37 -14.83 2.93
N ALA A 60 1.57 -15.37 3.09
CA ALA A 60 2.77 -14.61 3.44
C ALA A 60 3.14 -13.60 2.33
N VAL A 61 3.13 -14.04 1.06
CA VAL A 61 3.39 -13.15 -0.09
C VAL A 61 2.34 -12.04 -0.16
N ALA A 62 1.06 -12.38 -0.03
CA ALA A 62 -0.02 -11.40 -0.02
C ALA A 62 0.15 -10.36 1.12
N GLN A 63 0.55 -10.81 2.31
CA GLN A 63 0.82 -9.93 3.45
C GLN A 63 1.98 -8.97 3.19
N ILE A 64 3.08 -9.47 2.62
CA ILE A 64 4.26 -8.66 2.29
C ILE A 64 3.88 -7.56 1.30
N ILE A 65 3.15 -7.90 0.23
CA ILE A 65 2.66 -6.92 -0.76
C ILE A 65 1.74 -5.89 -0.09
N HIS A 66 0.82 -6.33 0.77
CA HIS A 66 -0.09 -5.41 1.45
C HIS A 66 0.66 -4.46 2.42
N GLY A 67 1.67 -4.98 3.12
CA GLY A 67 2.54 -4.18 3.99
C GLY A 67 3.33 -3.13 3.22
N ILE A 68 3.91 -3.53 2.09
CA ILE A 68 4.58 -2.60 1.16
C ILE A 68 3.64 -1.46 0.74
N VAL A 69 2.40 -1.77 0.39
CA VAL A 69 1.41 -0.76 -0.03
C VAL A 69 0.96 0.12 1.13
N ALA A 70 0.79 -0.44 2.33
CA ALA A 70 0.29 0.28 3.50
C ALA A 70 1.32 1.24 4.11
N PHE A 71 2.59 0.81 4.20
CA PHE A 71 3.67 1.63 4.77
C PHE A 71 4.42 2.45 3.71
N GLY A 72 4.28 2.08 2.43
CA GLY A 72 5.10 2.62 1.34
C GLY A 72 6.50 2.01 1.36
N PHE A 73 7.11 1.88 0.18
CA PHE A 73 8.53 1.53 0.07
C PHE A 73 9.38 2.77 0.33
N PRO A 74 10.38 2.74 1.24
CA PRO A 74 11.31 3.85 1.41
C PRO A 74 12.17 4.13 0.16
N ASN A 75 12.44 3.11 -0.66
CA ASN A 75 13.50 3.16 -1.68
C ASN A 75 13.06 2.85 -3.13
N PHE A 76 11.79 2.52 -3.39
CA PHE A 76 11.34 2.11 -4.74
C PHE A 76 10.31 3.09 -5.32
N GLY A 77 10.81 4.26 -5.75
CA GLY A 77 10.36 5.03 -6.93
C GLY A 77 8.93 5.60 -7.02
N LEU A 78 7.94 5.07 -6.30
CA LEU A 78 6.57 5.59 -6.28
C LEU A 78 6.39 6.58 -5.14
N ASN A 79 7.38 7.47 -4.97
CA ASN A 79 7.19 8.58 -4.06
C ASN A 79 6.13 9.48 -4.70
N LYS A 80 4.96 9.60 -4.07
CA LYS A 80 3.93 10.54 -4.51
C LYS A 80 4.45 11.95 -4.71
N ASP A 81 5.54 12.30 -4.02
CA ASP A 81 6.24 13.55 -4.19
C ASP A 81 6.93 13.65 -5.57
N TRP A 82 7.51 12.56 -6.09
CA TRP A 82 8.01 12.50 -7.46
C TRP A 82 6.87 12.61 -8.47
N GLU A 83 5.75 11.93 -8.23
CA GLU A 83 4.57 12.00 -9.09
C GLU A 83 3.97 13.42 -9.10
N GLU A 84 3.83 14.06 -7.93
CA GLU A 84 3.39 15.46 -7.80
C GLU A 84 4.38 16.43 -8.45
N GLN A 85 5.69 16.19 -8.31
CA GLN A 85 6.72 17.00 -8.98
C GLN A 85 6.61 16.87 -10.50
N LYS A 86 6.45 15.65 -11.02
CA LYS A 86 6.35 15.42 -12.47
C LYS A 86 5.07 16.01 -13.05
N ILE A 87 3.95 15.92 -12.34
CA ILE A 87 2.69 16.58 -12.72
C ILE A 87 2.89 18.10 -12.77
N LYS A 88 3.52 18.71 -11.76
CA LYS A 88 3.83 20.14 -11.75
C LYS A 88 4.72 20.55 -12.92
N GLU A 89 5.74 19.75 -13.22
CA GLU A 89 6.68 20.00 -14.32
C GLU A 89 5.96 19.98 -15.69
N LEU A 90 5.08 19.00 -15.90
CA LEU A 90 4.27 18.89 -17.12
C LEU A 90 3.25 20.02 -17.27
N MET A 91 2.63 20.47 -16.16
CA MET A 91 1.70 21.61 -16.17
C MET A 91 2.42 22.91 -16.52
N ASN A 92 3.58 23.19 -15.89
CA ASN A 92 4.38 24.38 -16.20
C ASN A 92 4.86 24.40 -17.65
N ASN A 93 5.33 23.26 -18.18
CA ASN A 93 5.73 23.19 -19.59
C ASN A 93 4.56 23.52 -20.53
N LYS A 94 3.35 23.03 -20.24
CA LYS A 94 2.16 23.31 -21.05
C LYS A 94 1.77 24.79 -21.05
N GLU A 95 1.99 25.51 -19.94
CA GLU A 95 1.77 26.96 -19.88
C GLU A 95 2.83 27.74 -20.66
N ASN A 96 4.11 27.35 -20.58
CA ASN A 96 5.18 27.96 -21.37
C ASN A 96 4.96 27.78 -22.88
N PHE A 97 4.54 26.60 -23.34
CA PHE A 97 4.18 26.37 -24.75
C PHE A 97 2.99 27.21 -25.24
N ARG A 98 2.08 27.64 -24.34
CA ARG A 98 0.95 28.52 -24.68
C ARG A 98 1.30 30.00 -24.69
N GLN A 99 2.44 30.39 -24.14
CA GLN A 99 2.95 31.76 -24.19
C GLN A 99 3.87 32.02 -25.38
N ASP A 100 4.66 31.03 -25.80
CA ASP A 100 5.59 31.14 -26.95
C ASP A 100 4.88 31.05 -28.31
N GLY A 101 3.66 30.49 -28.36
CA GLY A 101 2.83 30.45 -29.56
C GLY A 101 1.92 31.66 -29.78
N ARG A 102 2.17 32.79 -29.11
CA ARG A 102 1.41 34.05 -29.26
C ARG A 102 2.29 35.21 -29.68
#